data_AF-A0A822W341-F1
#
_entry.id   AF-A0A822W341-F1
#
_cell.length_a   1.000
_cell.length_b   1.000
_cell.length_c   1.000
_cell.angle_alpha   90.00
_cell.angle_beta   90.00
_cell.angle_gamma   90.00
#
_symmetry.space_group_name_H-M   'P 1'
#
loop_
_entity.id
_entity.type
_entity.pdbx_description
1 polymer ?
#
loop_
_entity_poly.entity_id
_entity_poly.type
_entity_poly.pdbx_seq_one_letter_code
_entity_poly.pdbx_strand_id
1 'polypeptide(L)'
;MTPLLFSALPKSNAESASPEALTNENASEPTGQVAENTSSSEGKATEKEEPAVQYVEKEVDDYSTKVEKPNETVSSTVDKTPKELFTVSRTAEVGQDGVVTVTTQIVPKEIDKGAEIVVLVDTSKKMDEEAKKAAKDNIVKLVKEMTDPTNNHNSRNSVRVIGFNRKLSEAQEVNSITVEDTVEKLFTDAEQNYNWGVDMQGAIHEARRILESEKSGKRKHIVLLSQGESTFSYDLTDAAKTETKYKTINEDKVVHTNPLLPWPFTFDVTVRRANLLKDAKSLIEFLNKLGITRFNEALDGVSTVAGLTDFIGKFFRNPLDYIDLADIDSSKLEEQKFNYEKQIGEGYHFRSFYERKLDPLPFKDAIVKKIKYNLKKELDKAALPTNTLSYIGKKIGLTNTSEKAIDLFANSLVDYIFYGRKNVFYNHNLSAQAEAKIATEKGIHFYAVDVTKDKAGEEKNKFDDYLKKMSGDKGEFLNIDENVAEKFKDVLTKVSLVDSLENDVEFAKKPDSSKVKITNGTSSLLWSFFSNSKTTITWNLDKEDLIKAYQTNKPLSLTYQLQHKKIKRIKVSKNW
;
A
#
# COMPACT_ATOMS: atom_id res chain seq x y z
N MET A 1 -19.42 -25.30 -54.50
CA MET A 1 -20.18 -24.04 -54.46
C MET A 1 -19.17 -22.90 -54.55
N THR A 2 -18.96 -22.40 -55.76
CA THR A 2 -18.24 -21.16 -56.09
C THR A 2 -19.13 -19.93 -55.76
N PRO A 3 -18.56 -18.71 -55.66
CA PRO A 3 -18.96 -17.63 -54.75
C PRO A 3 -19.39 -16.34 -55.49
N LEU A 4 -19.84 -15.31 -54.78
CA LEU A 4 -19.91 -13.89 -55.18
C LEU A 4 -20.38 -13.06 -53.96
N LEU A 5 -20.06 -11.78 -53.73
CA LEU A 5 -18.97 -10.85 -54.07
C LEU A 5 -19.34 -9.50 -53.38
N PHE A 6 -18.35 -8.78 -52.84
CA PHE A 6 -18.20 -7.30 -52.74
C PHE A 6 -19.33 -6.35 -52.27
N SER A 7 -19.00 -5.48 -51.31
CA SER A 7 -18.69 -4.04 -51.49
C SER A 7 -18.01 -3.51 -50.20
N ALA A 8 -16.78 -2.98 -50.18
CA ALA A 8 -16.22 -1.73 -50.73
C ALA A 8 -16.80 -0.43 -50.12
N LEU A 9 -16.10 0.06 -49.07
CA LEU A 9 -15.75 1.45 -48.64
C LEU A 9 -16.56 2.67 -49.18
N PRO A 10 -16.56 3.78 -48.40
CA PRO A 10 -15.61 4.82 -48.80
C PRO A 10 -14.71 5.32 -47.65
N LYS A 11 -13.47 5.58 -48.06
CA LYS A 11 -12.54 6.54 -47.44
C LYS A 11 -13.06 7.95 -47.70
N SER A 12 -12.93 8.85 -46.72
CA SER A 12 -12.72 10.27 -46.98
C SER A 12 -11.45 10.70 -46.25
N ASN A 13 -10.53 11.23 -47.05
CA ASN A 13 -9.22 11.75 -46.69
C ASN A 13 -9.26 13.28 -46.85
N ALA A 14 -8.27 13.95 -46.24
CA ALA A 14 -7.94 15.38 -46.33
C ALA A 14 -8.74 16.30 -45.39
N GLU A 15 -8.17 17.29 -44.71
CA GLU A 15 -6.93 18.01 -44.99
C GLU A 15 -6.43 18.76 -43.75
N SER A 16 -5.10 18.76 -43.62
CA SER A 16 -4.21 19.76 -43.03
C SER A 16 -4.81 21.04 -42.43
N ALA A 17 -4.35 21.41 -41.23
CA ALA A 17 -3.72 22.70 -40.97
C ALA A 17 -3.04 22.71 -39.59
N SER A 18 -1.71 22.73 -39.59
CA SER A 18 -0.93 23.42 -38.56
C SER A 18 -0.99 24.92 -38.86
N PRO A 19 -0.93 25.78 -37.82
CA PRO A 19 -0.01 26.92 -37.89
C PRO A 19 0.85 26.94 -36.60
N GLU A 20 2.17 26.92 -36.74
CA GLU A 20 3.02 28.10 -36.91
C GLU A 20 3.11 28.99 -35.65
N ALA A 21 4.34 29.01 -35.14
CA ALA A 21 4.86 30.04 -34.27
C ALA A 21 4.81 31.40 -34.98
N LEU A 22 4.43 32.44 -34.24
CA LEU A 22 4.81 33.81 -34.55
C LEU A 22 5.28 34.53 -33.27
N THR A 23 6.52 34.96 -33.38
CA THR A 23 7.25 35.95 -32.59
C THR A 23 6.59 37.33 -32.61
N ASN A 24 6.74 38.08 -31.51
CA ASN A 24 7.19 39.48 -31.48
C ASN A 24 7.36 39.89 -30.01
N GLU A 25 8.61 40.13 -29.58
CA GLU A 25 9.20 41.47 -29.48
C GLU A 25 8.41 42.41 -28.55
N ASN A 26 8.83 42.50 -27.28
CA ASN A 26 9.29 43.78 -26.78
C ASN A 26 10.29 43.62 -25.63
N ALA A 27 11.37 44.40 -25.75
CA ALA A 27 12.53 44.44 -24.90
C ALA A 27 12.28 45.21 -23.60
N SER A 28 13.02 44.87 -22.55
CA SER A 28 13.69 45.82 -21.64
C SER A 28 14.63 45.06 -20.70
N GLU A 29 15.93 45.15 -20.94
CA GLU A 29 16.96 44.94 -19.92
C GLU A 29 16.93 46.10 -18.89
N PRO A 30 17.56 45.93 -17.72
CA PRO A 30 18.91 46.49 -17.60
C PRO A 30 19.93 45.58 -16.91
N THR A 31 21.06 45.40 -17.59
CA THR A 31 22.47 45.53 -17.17
C THR A 31 22.81 45.61 -15.67
N GLY A 32 23.82 44.82 -15.24
CA GLY A 32 24.59 45.14 -14.02
C GLY A 32 25.65 44.12 -13.55
N GLN A 33 26.75 44.01 -14.32
CA GLN A 33 28.15 43.69 -13.93
C GLN A 33 28.53 42.33 -13.30
N VAL A 34 29.34 41.61 -14.08
CA VAL A 34 30.33 40.58 -13.70
C VAL A 34 31.66 41.26 -13.35
N ALA A 35 32.38 40.72 -12.37
CA ALA A 35 33.83 40.87 -12.26
C ALA A 35 34.47 39.49 -12.11
N GLU A 36 35.32 39.14 -13.07
CA GLU A 36 36.28 38.04 -13.04
C GLU A 36 37.33 38.24 -11.94
N ASN A 37 37.82 37.15 -11.35
CA ASN A 37 39.25 36.85 -11.49
C ASN A 37 39.60 35.38 -11.21
N THR A 38 40.63 34.97 -11.94
CA THR A 38 41.20 33.65 -12.18
C THR A 38 42.20 33.20 -11.10
N SER A 39 42.36 31.87 -10.90
CA SER A 39 43.65 31.17 -11.07
C SER A 39 43.61 29.69 -10.63
N SER A 40 43.85 28.83 -11.62
CA SER A 40 44.58 27.55 -11.66
C SER A 40 45.19 26.93 -10.39
N SER A 41 45.04 25.61 -10.23
CA SER A 41 46.16 24.64 -10.43
C SER A 41 45.69 23.18 -10.34
N GLU A 42 46.23 22.36 -11.24
CA GLU A 42 46.06 20.91 -11.35
C GLU A 42 46.86 20.13 -10.29
N GLY A 43 46.34 18.95 -9.89
CA GLY A 43 47.06 17.92 -9.16
C GLY A 43 46.35 16.57 -9.25
N LYS A 44 47.02 15.58 -9.84
CA LYS A 44 46.50 14.27 -10.30
C LYS A 44 46.83 13.12 -9.32
N ALA A 45 45.91 12.14 -9.23
CA ALA A 45 46.01 10.76 -8.72
C ALA A 45 46.13 10.59 -7.18
N THR A 46 45.39 9.69 -6.51
CA THR A 46 45.33 8.23 -6.78
C THR A 46 44.10 7.59 -6.11
N GLU A 47 43.48 6.66 -6.83
CA GLU A 47 42.36 5.78 -6.44
C GLU A 47 42.76 4.78 -5.33
N LYS A 48 41.93 4.61 -4.29
CA LYS A 48 41.92 3.39 -3.45
C LYS A 48 40.65 3.21 -2.61
N GLU A 49 39.86 2.22 -3.02
CA GLU A 49 38.88 1.38 -2.29
C GLU A 49 38.01 2.00 -1.19
N GLU A 50 36.74 2.24 -1.52
CA GLU A 50 35.63 2.38 -0.57
C GLU A 50 35.26 1.03 0.06
N PRO A 51 35.25 0.88 1.40
CA PRO A 51 34.47 -0.17 2.05
C PRO A 51 33.04 0.32 2.29
N ALA A 52 32.11 -0.26 1.54
CA ALA A 52 30.67 -0.13 1.71
C ALA A 52 30.19 -0.63 3.07
N VAL A 53 29.40 0.16 3.83
CA VAL A 53 28.44 -0.39 4.82
C VAL A 53 27.21 0.50 5.01
N GLN A 54 26.11 -0.02 4.45
CA GLN A 54 24.74 -0.18 4.95
C GLN A 54 23.91 1.02 5.47
N TYR A 55 22.86 1.28 4.69
CA TYR A 55 21.60 1.87 5.12
C TYR A 55 20.81 0.92 6.02
N VAL A 56 20.23 1.46 7.09
CA VAL A 56 19.05 0.90 7.73
C VAL A 56 18.07 2.04 7.95
N GLU A 57 16.97 1.98 7.22
CA GLU A 57 15.80 2.83 7.41
C GLU A 57 14.81 2.14 8.35
N LYS A 58 14.13 2.93 9.18
CA LYS A 58 12.80 2.59 9.70
C LYS A 58 12.08 3.84 10.19
N GLU A 59 10.93 4.11 9.60
CA GLU A 59 9.97 5.16 9.95
C GLU A 59 9.49 5.03 11.40
N VAL A 60 9.92 6.00 12.21
CA VAL A 60 9.19 6.94 13.05
C VAL A 60 10.20 8.07 13.22
N ASP A 61 9.87 9.35 13.02
CA ASP A 61 10.85 10.46 13.06
C ASP A 61 11.48 10.66 14.46
N ASP A 62 12.37 9.75 14.84
CA ASP A 62 13.22 9.72 16.02
C ASP A 62 14.65 9.95 15.48
N TYR A 63 15.05 11.22 15.34
CA TYR A 63 16.37 11.58 14.81
C TYR A 63 17.48 11.11 15.78
N SER A 64 18.14 9.99 15.49
CA SER A 64 19.42 9.62 16.09
C SER A 64 20.57 10.15 15.25
N THR A 65 21.45 10.98 15.82
CA THR A 65 22.72 11.39 15.17
C THR A 65 23.89 10.85 15.96
N LYS A 66 24.76 10.07 15.30
CA LYS A 66 26.10 9.78 15.77
C LYS A 66 27.04 10.82 15.14
N VAL A 67 27.64 11.68 15.95
CA VAL A 67 28.65 12.65 15.50
C VAL A 67 30.02 12.09 15.90
N GLU A 68 30.91 11.85 14.93
CA GLU A 68 32.29 11.42 15.17
C GLU A 68 33.20 12.62 15.50
N LYS A 69 34.32 12.36 16.19
CA LYS A 69 35.18 13.39 16.79
C LYS A 69 35.99 14.18 15.74
N PRO A 70 36.25 15.49 15.97
CA PRO A 70 37.28 16.20 15.24
C PRO A 70 38.67 15.77 15.74
N ASN A 71 39.57 15.49 14.80
CA ASN A 71 41.00 15.40 15.04
C ASN A 71 41.57 16.83 15.01
N GLU A 72 42.30 17.20 16.06
CA GLU A 72 43.15 18.40 16.21
C GLU A 72 42.65 19.59 17.05
N THR A 73 43.64 20.14 17.77
CA THR A 73 43.55 21.10 18.85
C THR A 73 43.71 22.53 18.33
N VAL A 74 42.63 23.16 17.88
CA VAL A 74 42.54 24.62 17.66
C VAL A 74 41.09 25.02 17.93
N SER A 75 40.84 26.24 18.42
CA SER A 75 39.50 26.83 18.55
C SER A 75 38.66 26.54 17.30
N SER A 76 37.78 25.53 17.38
CA SER A 76 37.06 25.00 16.23
C SER A 76 35.58 25.08 16.52
N THR A 77 34.86 25.82 15.69
CA THR A 77 33.41 25.69 15.55
C THR A 77 33.18 24.30 14.96
N VAL A 78 32.80 23.32 15.77
CA VAL A 78 32.66 21.92 15.35
C VAL A 78 31.31 21.73 14.67
N ASP A 79 31.37 21.31 13.40
CA ASP A 79 30.30 20.77 12.54
C ASP A 79 28.93 21.46 12.59
N LYS A 80 28.70 22.35 11.61
CA LYS A 80 27.34 22.64 11.16
C LYS A 80 26.89 21.47 10.29
N THR A 81 26.16 20.51 10.82
CA THR A 81 25.29 19.67 10.00
C THR A 81 23.95 20.42 9.88
N PRO A 82 23.69 21.17 8.78
CA PRO A 82 22.35 21.68 8.57
C PRO A 82 21.42 20.48 8.38
N LYS A 83 20.60 20.19 9.39
CA LYS A 83 19.38 19.41 9.20
C LYS A 83 18.25 20.39 8.95
N GLU A 84 17.27 20.00 8.14
CA GLU A 84 16.20 20.89 7.69
C GLU A 84 15.45 21.56 8.86
N LEU A 85 15.35 20.89 10.02
CA LEU A 85 14.52 21.33 11.16
C LEU A 85 15.29 22.02 12.31
N PHE A 86 16.61 21.77 12.45
CA PHE A 86 17.42 22.34 13.54
C PHE A 86 18.91 22.39 13.21
N THR A 87 19.63 23.27 13.90
CA THR A 87 21.10 23.33 13.88
C THR A 87 21.66 22.85 15.20
N VAL A 88 22.57 21.89 15.14
CA VAL A 88 23.40 21.51 16.29
C VAL A 88 24.74 22.23 16.16
N SER A 89 25.24 22.75 17.26
CA SER A 89 26.61 23.25 17.35
C SER A 89 27.26 22.71 18.62
N ARG A 90 28.54 22.36 18.54
CA ARG A 90 29.33 21.94 19.69
C ARG A 90 30.57 22.81 19.78
N THR A 91 30.83 23.32 20.97
CA THR A 91 32.04 24.09 21.28
C THR A 91 32.78 23.43 22.44
N ALA A 92 34.11 23.51 22.41
CA ALA A 92 34.99 23.04 23.47
C ALA A 92 36.01 24.13 23.79
N GLU A 93 36.05 24.56 25.05
CA GLU A 93 36.93 25.62 25.53
C GLU A 93 37.86 25.06 26.61
N VAL A 94 39.17 25.26 26.46
CA VAL A 94 40.19 24.76 27.39
C VAL A 94 40.52 25.85 28.41
N GLY A 95 40.29 25.56 29.69
CA GLY A 95 40.68 26.42 30.81
C GLY A 95 42.19 26.36 31.09
N GLN A 96 42.70 27.36 31.81
CA GLN A 96 44.13 27.45 32.19
C GLN A 96 44.62 26.27 33.04
N ASP A 97 43.70 25.54 33.68
CA ASP A 97 43.95 24.36 34.51
C ASP A 97 43.87 23.04 33.74
N GLY A 98 43.68 23.09 32.42
CA GLY A 98 43.55 21.93 31.54
C GLY A 98 42.17 21.27 31.58
N VAL A 99 41.19 21.88 32.24
CA VAL A 99 39.78 21.45 32.20
C VAL A 99 39.14 21.94 30.91
N VAL A 100 38.45 21.06 30.20
CA VAL A 100 37.74 21.38 28.95
C VAL A 100 36.26 21.55 29.25
N THR A 101 35.71 22.74 29.01
CA THR A 101 34.27 23.00 29.05
C THR A 101 33.69 22.70 27.67
N VAL A 102 32.76 21.76 27.61
CA VAL A 102 32.03 21.41 26.39
C VAL A 102 30.63 21.97 26.47
N THR A 103 30.20 22.67 25.42
CA THR A 103 28.84 23.18 25.27
C THR A 103 28.25 22.71 23.95
N THR A 104 27.10 22.06 24.01
CA THR A 104 26.31 21.66 22.84
C THR A 104 25.03 22.48 22.81
N GLN A 105 24.76 23.17 21.70
CA GLN A 105 23.54 23.95 21.50
C GLN A 105 22.71 23.39 20.35
N ILE A 106 21.39 23.39 20.54
CA ILE A 106 20.40 23.13 19.51
C ILE A 106 19.60 24.40 19.27
N VAL A 107 19.63 24.88 18.03
CA VAL A 107 18.78 25.98 17.55
C VAL A 107 17.75 25.39 16.59
N PRO A 108 16.47 25.26 16.99
CA PRO A 108 15.39 24.93 16.06
C PRO A 108 15.30 26.02 14.98
N LYS A 109 15.19 25.64 13.70
CA LYS A 109 15.17 26.59 12.57
C LYS A 109 13.77 26.82 12.04
N GLU A 110 13.09 25.72 11.73
CA GLU A 110 11.72 25.70 11.20
C GLU A 110 11.15 24.38 11.66
N ILE A 111 10.24 24.42 12.64
CA ILE A 111 9.73 23.18 13.27
C ILE A 111 8.62 22.53 12.45
N ASP A 112 8.15 23.21 11.41
CA ASP A 112 6.89 22.89 10.74
C ASP A 112 6.70 23.76 9.49
N LYS A 113 6.60 23.18 8.29
CA LYS A 113 6.33 23.93 7.04
C LYS A 113 4.84 23.98 6.69
N GLY A 114 3.99 23.39 7.53
CA GLY A 114 2.62 23.02 7.20
C GLY A 114 2.56 21.75 6.34
N ALA A 115 1.35 21.38 5.95
CA ALA A 115 1.04 20.19 5.17
C ALA A 115 0.52 20.54 3.76
N GLU A 116 0.92 19.75 2.76
CA GLU A 116 0.19 19.60 1.50
C GLU A 116 -0.82 18.48 1.65
N ILE A 117 -2.11 18.78 1.48
CA ILE A 117 -3.19 17.83 1.69
C ILE A 117 -4.01 17.71 0.41
N VAL A 118 -4.09 16.51 -0.13
CA VAL A 118 -5.04 16.20 -1.21
C VAL A 118 -6.18 15.38 -0.64
N VAL A 119 -7.38 15.93 -0.69
CA VAL A 119 -8.62 15.28 -0.26
C VAL A 119 -9.29 14.65 -1.47
N LEU A 120 -9.43 13.33 -1.45
CA LEU A 120 -10.11 12.54 -2.47
C LEU A 120 -11.54 12.25 -2.02
N VAL A 121 -12.50 12.61 -2.87
CA VAL A 121 -13.93 12.52 -2.55
C VAL A 121 -14.63 11.61 -3.56
N ASP A 122 -15.16 10.49 -3.09
CA ASP A 122 -15.99 9.62 -3.92
C ASP A 122 -17.33 10.33 -4.20
N THR A 123 -17.50 10.75 -5.46
CA THR A 123 -18.72 11.40 -5.95
C THR A 123 -19.58 10.45 -6.78
N SER A 124 -19.29 9.14 -6.74
CA SER A 124 -20.01 8.15 -7.53
C SER A 124 -21.47 7.97 -7.09
N LYS A 125 -22.30 7.46 -8.00
CA LYS A 125 -23.67 7.06 -7.69
C LYS A 125 -23.78 5.88 -6.72
N LYS A 126 -22.67 5.17 -6.47
CA LYS A 126 -22.67 4.07 -5.52
C LYS A 126 -22.74 4.58 -4.08
N MET A 127 -22.27 5.80 -3.81
CA MET A 127 -22.47 6.48 -2.53
C MET A 127 -23.95 6.81 -2.33
N ASP A 128 -24.55 6.31 -1.25
CA ASP A 128 -25.91 6.71 -0.88
C ASP A 128 -25.98 8.15 -0.33
N GLU A 129 -27.19 8.70 -0.20
CA GLU A 129 -27.38 10.10 0.20
C GLU A 129 -26.83 10.39 1.60
N GLU A 130 -26.91 9.42 2.52
CA GLU A 130 -26.33 9.57 3.85
C GLU A 130 -24.80 9.61 3.77
N ALA A 131 -24.17 8.74 2.99
CA ALA A 131 -22.73 8.70 2.80
C ALA A 131 -22.20 9.95 2.10
N LYS A 132 -22.93 10.46 1.08
CA LYS A 132 -22.62 11.74 0.44
C LYS A 132 -22.68 12.88 1.46
N LYS A 133 -23.75 12.96 2.26
CA LYS A 133 -23.88 13.97 3.31
C LYS A 133 -22.74 13.89 4.33
N ALA A 134 -22.43 12.69 4.80
CA ALA A 134 -21.33 12.47 5.73
C ALA A 134 -19.98 12.88 5.12
N ALA A 135 -19.73 12.56 3.85
CA ALA A 135 -18.54 13.02 3.14
C ALA A 135 -18.48 14.55 3.08
N LYS A 136 -19.56 15.22 2.67
CA LYS A 136 -19.66 16.70 2.63
C LYS A 136 -19.34 17.32 4.00
N ASP A 137 -20.02 16.87 5.05
CA ASP A 137 -19.84 17.38 6.41
C ASP A 137 -18.40 17.19 6.90
N ASN A 138 -17.82 16.01 6.64
CA ASN A 138 -16.45 15.67 7.03
C ASN A 138 -15.39 16.49 6.30
N ILE A 139 -15.53 16.71 4.98
CA ILE A 139 -14.57 17.51 4.19
C ILE A 139 -14.63 18.96 4.64
N VAL A 140 -15.82 19.53 4.78
CA VAL A 140 -16.00 20.92 5.22
C VAL A 140 -15.36 21.12 6.59
N LYS A 141 -15.63 20.22 7.54
CA LYS A 141 -15.03 20.27 8.87
C LYS A 141 -13.50 20.14 8.83
N LEU A 142 -12.98 19.18 8.08
CA LEU A 142 -11.54 18.97 7.93
C LEU A 142 -10.88 20.22 7.35
N VAL A 143 -11.35 20.74 6.23
CA VAL A 143 -10.71 21.89 5.56
C VAL A 143 -10.79 23.14 6.42
N LYS A 144 -11.94 23.41 7.08
CA LYS A 144 -12.07 24.56 7.98
C LYS A 144 -11.05 24.53 9.10
N GLU A 145 -10.87 23.37 9.74
CA GLU A 145 -9.87 23.18 10.78
C GLU A 145 -8.45 23.29 10.20
N MET A 146 -8.18 22.62 9.08
CA MET A 146 -6.85 22.57 8.46
C MET A 146 -6.38 23.90 7.87
N THR A 147 -7.27 24.84 7.58
CA THR A 147 -6.94 26.13 6.93
C THR A 147 -7.44 27.33 7.73
N ASP A 148 -7.67 27.16 9.04
CA ASP A 148 -8.06 28.25 9.93
C ASP A 148 -6.96 29.35 9.95
N PRO A 149 -7.26 30.58 9.49
CA PRO A 149 -6.28 31.66 9.44
C PRO A 149 -5.86 32.15 10.83
N THR A 150 -6.63 31.87 11.88
CA THR A 150 -6.31 32.28 13.26
C THR A 150 -5.25 31.40 13.91
N ASN A 151 -4.99 30.22 13.34
CA ASN A 151 -3.99 29.28 13.81
C ASN A 151 -2.76 29.32 12.90
N ASN A 152 -1.62 29.80 13.44
CA ASN A 152 -0.36 29.96 12.70
C ASN A 152 0.17 28.68 12.03
N HIS A 153 -0.15 27.50 12.56
CA HIS A 153 0.18 26.26 11.87
C HIS A 153 -0.78 26.01 10.71
N ASN A 154 -2.08 26.01 11.01
CA ASN A 154 -3.10 25.61 10.05
C ASN A 154 -3.13 26.56 8.85
N SER A 155 -2.86 27.84 9.05
CA SER A 155 -2.74 28.83 7.96
C SER A 155 -1.59 28.57 6.97
N ARG A 156 -0.65 27.67 7.29
CA ARG A 156 0.44 27.25 6.38
C ARG A 156 0.09 26.00 5.56
N ASN A 157 -1.00 25.32 5.89
CA ASN A 157 -1.43 24.16 5.12
C ASN A 157 -2.05 24.61 3.80
N SER A 158 -1.86 23.78 2.79
CA SER A 158 -2.51 23.91 1.49
C SER A 158 -3.34 22.67 1.26
N VAL A 159 -4.62 22.87 0.93
CA VAL A 159 -5.59 21.79 0.75
C VAL A 159 -6.13 21.84 -0.66
N ARG A 160 -6.09 20.72 -1.36
CA ARG A 160 -6.73 20.51 -2.66
C ARG A 160 -7.79 19.43 -2.54
N VAL A 161 -8.91 19.62 -3.22
CA VAL A 161 -9.99 18.63 -3.28
C VAL A 161 -10.09 18.09 -4.71
N ILE A 162 -10.22 16.78 -4.83
CA ILE A 162 -10.48 16.06 -6.08
C ILE A 162 -11.69 15.16 -5.85
N GLY A 163 -12.78 15.45 -6.55
CA GLY A 163 -13.89 14.50 -6.70
C GLY A 163 -13.54 13.42 -7.72
N PHE A 164 -13.89 12.17 -7.44
CA PHE A 164 -13.67 11.05 -8.34
C PHE A 164 -14.88 10.11 -8.42
N ASN A 165 -15.08 9.57 -9.62
CA ASN A 165 -15.95 8.44 -9.93
C ASN A 165 -15.21 7.55 -10.95
N ARG A 166 -15.74 7.30 -12.15
CA ARG A 166 -14.92 6.78 -13.27
C ARG A 166 -13.95 7.83 -13.83
N LYS A 167 -14.30 9.12 -13.67
CA LYS A 167 -13.48 10.27 -14.07
C LYS A 167 -13.02 11.00 -12.81
N LEU A 168 -11.89 11.65 -12.93
CA LEU A 168 -11.39 12.58 -11.92
C LEU A 168 -11.78 13.99 -12.33
N SER A 169 -12.20 14.79 -11.35
CA SER A 169 -12.27 16.24 -11.49
C SER A 169 -10.87 16.85 -11.42
N GLU A 170 -10.73 18.09 -11.88
CA GLU A 170 -9.51 18.85 -11.67
C GLU A 170 -9.28 19.13 -10.18
N ALA A 171 -8.02 19.10 -9.74
CA ALA A 171 -7.66 19.43 -8.37
C ALA A 171 -7.90 20.92 -8.10
N GLN A 172 -8.76 21.22 -7.13
CA GLN A 172 -9.11 22.58 -6.75
C GLN A 172 -8.55 22.91 -5.38
N GLU A 173 -7.78 23.99 -5.28
CA GLU A 173 -7.31 24.51 -3.99
C GLU A 173 -8.46 25.15 -3.22
N VAL A 174 -8.58 24.79 -1.93
CA VAL A 174 -9.68 25.21 -1.06
C VAL A 174 -9.18 25.70 0.29
N ASN A 175 -9.98 26.52 0.94
CA ASN A 175 -9.77 26.97 2.31
C ASN A 175 -11.09 26.99 3.09
N SER A 176 -11.04 27.48 4.32
CA SER A 176 -12.18 27.58 5.24
C SER A 176 -13.38 28.37 4.71
N ILE A 177 -13.18 29.21 3.69
CA ILE A 177 -14.21 30.02 3.04
C ILE A 177 -14.75 29.32 1.78
N THR A 178 -13.88 28.76 0.94
CA THR A 178 -14.27 28.24 -0.39
C THR A 178 -14.67 26.77 -0.42
N VAL A 179 -14.43 26.02 0.67
CA VAL A 179 -14.66 24.57 0.69
C VAL A 179 -16.11 24.18 0.46
N GLU A 180 -17.07 24.87 1.07
CA GLU A 180 -18.49 24.50 1.00
C GLU A 180 -19.00 24.54 -0.45
N ASP A 181 -18.77 25.66 -1.14
CA ASP A 181 -19.16 25.84 -2.55
C ASP A 181 -18.46 24.85 -3.47
N THR A 182 -17.17 24.59 -3.23
CA THR A 182 -16.38 23.65 -4.05
C THR A 182 -16.90 22.23 -3.91
N VAL A 183 -17.17 21.79 -2.68
CA VAL A 183 -17.70 20.45 -2.40
C VAL A 183 -19.11 20.29 -2.97
N GLU A 184 -19.99 21.28 -2.84
CA GLU A 184 -21.34 21.23 -3.40
C GLU A 184 -21.30 21.10 -4.94
N LYS A 185 -20.41 21.87 -5.58
CA LYS A 185 -20.19 21.80 -7.03
C LYS A 185 -19.69 20.43 -7.47
N LEU A 186 -18.74 19.82 -6.74
CA LEU A 186 -18.21 18.48 -7.07
C LEU A 186 -19.32 17.41 -7.14
N PHE A 187 -20.25 17.42 -6.19
CA PHE A 187 -21.38 16.48 -6.20
C PHE A 187 -22.41 16.82 -7.29
N THR A 188 -22.72 18.10 -7.48
CA THR A 188 -23.66 18.56 -8.53
C THR A 188 -23.15 18.19 -9.93
N ASP A 189 -21.87 18.44 -10.21
CA ASP A 189 -21.23 18.09 -11.49
C ASP A 189 -21.19 16.57 -11.70
N ALA A 190 -21.02 15.79 -10.62
CA ALA A 190 -21.05 14.33 -10.68
C ALA A 190 -22.45 13.79 -10.97
N GLU A 191 -23.52 14.40 -10.46
CA GLU A 191 -24.90 13.98 -10.73
C GLU A 191 -25.31 14.12 -12.20
N GLN A 192 -24.77 15.13 -12.89
CA GLN A 192 -24.96 15.32 -14.33
C GLN A 192 -24.28 14.22 -15.16
N ASN A 193 -23.31 13.50 -14.58
CA ASN A 193 -22.62 12.39 -15.20
C ASN A 193 -23.29 11.06 -14.77
N TYR A 194 -23.99 10.39 -15.69
CA TYR A 194 -24.77 9.17 -15.39
C TYR A 194 -23.90 7.90 -15.21
N ASN A 195 -22.93 7.93 -14.31
CA ASN A 195 -21.86 6.93 -14.20
C ASN A 195 -21.82 6.25 -12.82
N TRP A 196 -21.78 4.91 -12.84
CA TRP A 196 -21.77 4.07 -11.64
C TRP A 196 -20.36 3.67 -11.19
N GLY A 197 -19.34 4.08 -11.96
CA GLY A 197 -17.94 3.74 -11.75
C GLY A 197 -17.25 4.39 -10.58
N VAL A 198 -16.28 3.67 -9.98
CA VAL A 198 -15.39 4.17 -8.93
C VAL A 198 -13.95 3.76 -9.23
N ASP A 199 -13.14 4.70 -9.72
CA ASP A 199 -11.71 4.53 -9.97
C ASP A 199 -10.87 5.08 -8.80
N MET A 200 -10.87 4.32 -7.70
CA MET A 200 -10.15 4.69 -6.50
C MET A 200 -8.63 4.63 -6.71
N GLN A 201 -8.15 3.64 -7.47
CA GLN A 201 -6.72 3.54 -7.78
C GLN A 201 -6.27 4.77 -8.59
N GLY A 202 -7.01 5.15 -9.62
CA GLY A 202 -6.72 6.35 -10.42
C GLY A 202 -6.71 7.63 -9.59
N ALA A 203 -7.68 7.79 -8.68
CA ALA A 203 -7.73 8.94 -7.78
C ALA A 203 -6.50 9.03 -6.87
N ILE A 204 -6.09 7.91 -6.27
CA ILE A 204 -4.90 7.86 -5.40
C ILE A 204 -3.62 8.11 -6.21
N HIS A 205 -3.54 7.54 -7.41
CA HIS A 205 -2.42 7.73 -8.33
C HIS A 205 -2.23 9.22 -8.68
N GLU A 206 -3.31 9.91 -9.03
CA GLU A 206 -3.27 11.33 -9.38
C GLU A 206 -2.92 12.21 -8.17
N ALA A 207 -3.50 11.95 -7.00
CA ALA A 207 -3.13 12.66 -5.77
C ALA A 207 -1.65 12.49 -5.44
N ARG A 208 -1.12 11.27 -5.58
CA ARG A 208 0.30 10.99 -5.42
C ARG A 208 1.14 11.77 -6.43
N ARG A 209 0.78 11.76 -7.72
CA ARG A 209 1.48 12.50 -8.78
C ARG A 209 1.55 14.00 -8.50
N ILE A 210 0.44 14.60 -8.09
CA ILE A 210 0.36 16.00 -7.67
C ILE A 210 1.33 16.25 -6.53
N LEU A 211 1.24 15.46 -5.45
CA LEU A 211 2.08 15.61 -4.27
C LEU A 211 3.56 15.38 -4.57
N GLU A 212 3.94 14.39 -5.39
CA GLU A 212 5.33 14.16 -5.79
C GLU A 212 5.92 15.35 -6.58
N SER A 213 5.11 16.02 -7.39
CA SER A 213 5.55 17.21 -8.13
C SER A 213 5.77 18.44 -7.25
N GLU A 214 5.18 18.47 -6.05
CA GLU A 214 5.34 19.57 -5.10
C GLU A 214 6.72 19.61 -4.47
N LYS A 215 7.37 20.78 -4.57
CA LYS A 215 8.69 21.09 -4.00
C LYS A 215 8.59 22.08 -2.83
N SER A 216 7.47 22.08 -2.10
CA SER A 216 7.24 23.00 -0.98
C SER A 216 8.00 22.61 0.30
N GLY A 217 8.48 21.36 0.39
CA GLY A 217 9.13 20.83 1.60
C GLY A 217 8.16 20.58 2.76
N LYS A 218 6.86 20.77 2.55
CA LYS A 218 5.77 20.40 3.46
C LYS A 218 5.57 18.89 3.46
N ARG A 219 5.05 18.34 4.57
CA ARG A 219 4.58 16.95 4.56
C ARG A 219 3.40 16.77 3.62
N LYS A 220 3.36 15.60 2.99
CA LYS A 220 2.39 15.28 1.95
C LYS A 220 1.38 14.31 2.54
N HIS A 221 0.09 14.62 2.39
CA HIS A 221 -1.00 13.82 2.94
C HIS A 221 -2.10 13.61 1.90
N ILE A 222 -2.67 12.40 1.89
CA ILE A 222 -3.88 12.06 1.14
C ILE A 222 -4.96 11.70 2.14
N VAL A 223 -6.14 12.29 1.99
CA VAL A 223 -7.34 11.96 2.78
C VAL A 223 -8.42 11.44 1.84
N LEU A 224 -8.78 10.16 1.97
CA LEU A 224 -9.79 9.49 1.15
C LEU A 224 -11.13 9.41 1.88
N LEU A 225 -12.18 9.94 1.24
CA LEU A 225 -13.57 9.78 1.66
C LEU A 225 -14.31 8.96 0.62
N SER A 226 -14.60 7.71 0.94
CA SER A 226 -15.32 6.76 0.08
C SER A 226 -16.01 5.71 0.94
N GLN A 227 -17.04 5.07 0.40
CA GLN A 227 -17.63 3.86 0.97
C GLN A 227 -16.83 2.58 0.69
N GLY A 228 -15.73 2.66 -0.07
CA GLY A 228 -14.74 1.58 -0.14
C GLY A 228 -14.94 0.56 -1.27
N GLU A 229 -15.94 0.72 -2.14
CA GLU A 229 -16.13 -0.15 -3.31
C GLU A 229 -15.57 0.51 -4.59
N SER A 230 -14.33 0.17 -4.94
CA SER A 230 -13.75 0.50 -6.26
C SER A 230 -14.18 -0.50 -7.32
N THR A 231 -14.49 -0.02 -8.54
CA THR A 231 -14.94 -0.82 -9.69
C THR A 231 -14.11 -0.64 -10.97
N PHE A 232 -13.05 0.16 -10.87
CA PHE A 232 -12.03 0.32 -11.90
C PHE A 232 -10.64 0.24 -11.27
N SER A 233 -9.67 -0.23 -12.04
CA SER A 233 -8.25 -0.17 -11.69
C SER A 233 -7.42 -0.12 -12.97
N TYR A 234 -6.12 0.06 -12.86
CA TYR A 234 -5.20 -0.13 -13.97
C TYR A 234 -4.96 -1.61 -14.24
N ASP A 235 -4.73 -1.96 -15.50
CA ASP A 235 -4.28 -3.29 -15.90
C ASP A 235 -2.86 -3.54 -15.39
N LEU A 236 -2.46 -4.80 -15.36
CA LEU A 236 -1.07 -5.17 -15.10
C LEU A 236 -0.24 -5.14 -16.38
N THR A 237 1.05 -4.84 -16.25
CA THR A 237 2.02 -5.01 -17.34
C THR A 237 2.12 -6.48 -17.73
N ASP A 238 2.53 -6.77 -18.97
CA ASP A 238 2.63 -8.15 -19.46
C ASP A 238 3.60 -8.98 -18.63
N ALA A 239 4.71 -8.37 -18.17
CA ALA A 239 5.64 -9.02 -17.25
C ALA A 239 4.96 -9.37 -15.92
N ALA A 240 4.22 -8.42 -15.31
CA ALA A 240 3.52 -8.63 -14.05
C ALA A 240 2.47 -9.76 -14.14
N LYS A 241 1.74 -9.85 -15.26
CA LYS A 241 0.73 -10.90 -15.50
C LYS A 241 1.30 -12.32 -15.43
N THR A 242 2.56 -12.50 -15.83
CA THR A 242 3.21 -13.82 -15.79
C THR A 242 3.68 -14.25 -14.40
N GLU A 243 3.92 -13.29 -13.51
CA GLU A 243 4.44 -13.51 -12.15
C GLU A 243 3.35 -13.44 -11.07
N THR A 244 2.13 -13.09 -11.45
CA THR A 244 1.06 -12.77 -10.50
C THR A 244 0.71 -13.94 -9.59
N LYS A 245 0.64 -13.64 -8.29
CA LYS A 245 0.12 -14.54 -7.27
C LYS A 245 -1.39 -14.37 -7.16
N TYR A 246 -2.04 -15.43 -6.69
CA TYR A 246 -3.49 -15.48 -6.52
C TYR A 246 -3.87 -15.65 -5.06
N LYS A 247 -4.92 -14.95 -4.67
CA LYS A 247 -5.56 -15.08 -3.36
C LYS A 247 -6.89 -15.79 -3.53
N THR A 248 -7.08 -16.89 -2.80
CA THR A 248 -8.36 -17.60 -2.81
C THR A 248 -9.48 -16.69 -2.32
N ILE A 249 -10.60 -16.72 -3.04
CA ILE A 249 -11.82 -16.03 -2.64
C ILE A 249 -12.59 -16.94 -1.68
N ASN A 250 -12.94 -16.43 -0.50
CA ASN A 250 -13.70 -17.22 0.49
C ASN A 250 -15.18 -17.32 0.14
N GLU A 251 -15.72 -16.38 -0.65
CA GLU A 251 -17.11 -16.40 -1.08
C GLU A 251 -17.40 -17.56 -2.04
N ASP A 252 -18.57 -18.20 -1.92
CA ASP A 252 -19.01 -19.31 -2.78
C ASP A 252 -19.37 -18.88 -4.21
N LYS A 253 -19.53 -17.58 -4.45
CA LYS A 253 -19.85 -17.03 -5.76
C LYS A 253 -19.21 -15.66 -5.96
N VAL A 254 -18.90 -15.36 -7.22
CA VAL A 254 -18.52 -14.03 -7.68
C VAL A 254 -19.48 -13.61 -8.78
N VAL A 255 -20.00 -12.39 -8.68
CA VAL A 255 -20.75 -11.72 -9.74
C VAL A 255 -19.82 -10.70 -10.38
N HIS A 256 -19.80 -10.68 -11.71
CA HIS A 256 -19.08 -9.68 -12.49
C HIS A 256 -19.89 -9.36 -13.75
N THR A 257 -19.64 -8.21 -14.36
CA THR A 257 -20.28 -7.84 -15.62
C THR A 257 -19.52 -8.43 -16.79
N ASN A 258 -20.25 -8.98 -17.76
CA ASN A 258 -19.65 -9.47 -18.99
C ASN A 258 -19.33 -8.30 -19.94
N PRO A 259 -18.08 -8.14 -20.40
CA PRO A 259 -17.68 -7.01 -21.25
C PRO A 259 -18.17 -7.12 -22.70
N LEU A 260 -18.94 -8.16 -23.07
CA LEU A 260 -19.37 -8.41 -24.45
C LEU A 260 -20.27 -7.33 -25.06
N LEU A 261 -20.94 -6.50 -24.26
CA LEU A 261 -21.79 -5.43 -24.77
C LEU A 261 -21.35 -4.06 -24.23
N PRO A 262 -21.33 -3.02 -25.09
CA PRO A 262 -21.06 -1.68 -24.63
C PRO A 262 -22.20 -1.16 -23.75
N TRP A 263 -21.86 -0.20 -22.89
CA TRP A 263 -22.84 0.58 -22.13
C TRP A 263 -23.94 1.14 -23.07
N PRO A 264 -25.23 1.09 -22.70
CA PRO A 264 -25.75 0.79 -21.36
C PRO A 264 -26.17 -0.68 -21.13
N PHE A 265 -25.86 -1.62 -22.03
CA PHE A 265 -26.28 -3.01 -21.85
C PHE A 265 -25.29 -3.79 -21.00
N THR A 266 -25.76 -4.31 -19.87
CA THR A 266 -24.94 -5.12 -18.95
C THR A 266 -25.57 -6.48 -18.72
N PHE A 267 -24.76 -7.52 -18.79
CA PHE A 267 -25.16 -8.87 -18.40
C PHE A 267 -24.25 -9.35 -17.30
N ASP A 268 -24.81 -9.55 -16.12
CA ASP A 268 -24.07 -10.08 -14.99
C ASP A 268 -23.92 -11.59 -15.12
N VAL A 269 -22.69 -12.04 -14.91
CA VAL A 269 -22.33 -13.45 -14.88
C VAL A 269 -21.99 -13.83 -13.45
N THR A 270 -22.77 -14.78 -12.91
CA THR A 270 -22.47 -15.39 -11.62
C THR A 270 -21.64 -16.63 -11.83
N VAL A 271 -20.39 -16.61 -11.37
CA VAL A 271 -19.53 -17.80 -11.30
C VAL A 271 -19.61 -18.35 -9.88
N ARG A 272 -19.95 -19.63 -9.75
CA ARG A 272 -20.05 -20.31 -8.45
C ARG A 272 -18.89 -21.27 -8.28
N ARG A 273 -18.35 -21.34 -7.06
CA ARG A 273 -17.51 -22.44 -6.61
C ARG A 273 -18.32 -23.73 -6.72
N ALA A 274 -17.67 -24.79 -7.17
CA ALA A 274 -18.32 -26.06 -7.46
C ALA A 274 -17.45 -27.22 -7.01
N ASN A 275 -18.10 -28.19 -6.37
CA ASN A 275 -17.45 -29.29 -5.69
C ASN A 275 -17.85 -30.62 -6.33
N LEU A 276 -16.85 -31.46 -6.62
CA LEU A 276 -17.04 -32.72 -7.35
C LEU A 276 -18.05 -33.63 -6.65
N LEU A 277 -17.95 -33.81 -5.33
CA LEU A 277 -18.83 -34.74 -4.62
C LEU A 277 -20.27 -34.26 -4.56
N LYS A 278 -20.46 -32.97 -4.30
CA LYS A 278 -21.79 -32.36 -4.22
C LYS A 278 -22.51 -32.43 -5.56
N ASP A 279 -21.81 -32.05 -6.63
CA ASP A 279 -22.41 -31.97 -7.96
C ASP A 279 -22.58 -33.36 -8.59
N ALA A 280 -21.62 -34.27 -8.37
CA ALA A 280 -21.76 -35.66 -8.81
C ALA A 280 -22.93 -36.35 -8.10
N LYS A 281 -23.15 -36.10 -6.80
CA LYS A 281 -24.31 -36.63 -6.08
C LYS A 281 -25.62 -36.13 -6.67
N SER A 282 -25.71 -34.83 -6.98
CA SER A 282 -26.89 -34.24 -7.63
C SER A 282 -27.16 -34.86 -9.01
N LEU A 283 -26.11 -35.10 -9.80
CA LEU A 283 -26.22 -35.80 -11.08
C LEU A 283 -26.71 -37.25 -10.91
N ILE A 284 -26.18 -37.99 -9.93
CA ILE A 284 -26.60 -39.37 -9.63
C ILE A 284 -28.06 -39.40 -9.18
N GLU A 285 -28.50 -38.47 -8.33
CA GLU A 285 -29.91 -38.35 -7.92
C GLU A 285 -30.83 -38.08 -9.11
N PHE A 286 -30.41 -37.22 -10.05
CA PHE A 286 -31.14 -37.00 -11.30
C PHE A 286 -31.24 -38.26 -12.15
N LEU A 287 -30.13 -38.99 -12.33
CA LEU A 287 -30.10 -40.27 -13.05
C LEU A 287 -31.00 -41.32 -12.38
N ASN A 288 -31.02 -41.38 -11.06
CA ASN A 288 -31.90 -42.26 -10.29
C ASN A 288 -33.39 -41.93 -10.54
N LYS A 289 -33.77 -40.65 -10.58
CA LYS A 289 -35.13 -40.22 -10.97
C LYS A 289 -35.52 -40.67 -12.40
N LEU A 290 -34.54 -40.87 -13.28
CA LEU A 290 -34.73 -41.42 -14.62
C LEU A 290 -34.66 -42.97 -14.68
N GLY A 291 -34.59 -43.65 -13.53
CA GLY A 291 -34.53 -45.11 -13.43
C GLY A 291 -33.12 -45.70 -13.62
N ILE A 292 -32.07 -44.88 -13.60
CA ILE A 292 -30.68 -45.32 -13.77
C ILE A 292 -30.00 -45.40 -12.39
N THR A 293 -30.13 -46.53 -11.72
CA THR A 293 -29.68 -46.73 -10.32
C THR A 293 -28.24 -47.21 -10.16
N ARG A 294 -27.60 -47.68 -11.25
CA ARG A 294 -26.26 -48.29 -11.25
C ARG A 294 -25.11 -47.40 -10.74
N PHE A 295 -25.37 -46.11 -10.54
CA PHE A 295 -24.38 -45.11 -10.11
C PHE A 295 -24.55 -44.72 -8.63
N ASN A 296 -25.52 -45.28 -7.90
CA ASN A 296 -25.84 -44.86 -6.53
C ASN A 296 -24.66 -45.00 -5.56
N GLU A 297 -23.87 -46.08 -5.65
CA GLU A 297 -22.68 -46.30 -4.81
C GLU A 297 -21.39 -45.72 -5.42
N ALA A 298 -21.46 -45.00 -6.55
CA ALA A 298 -20.27 -44.58 -7.31
C ALA A 298 -19.31 -43.69 -6.49
N LEU A 299 -19.85 -42.88 -5.57
CA LEU A 299 -19.09 -41.90 -4.79
C LEU A 299 -18.65 -42.42 -3.41
N ASP A 300 -18.97 -43.66 -3.06
CA ASP A 300 -18.72 -44.20 -1.72
C ASP A 300 -17.24 -44.22 -1.38
N GLY A 301 -16.88 -43.56 -0.28
CA GLY A 301 -15.51 -43.45 0.19
C GLY A 301 -14.57 -42.65 -0.73
N VAL A 302 -15.10 -41.84 -1.66
CA VAL A 302 -14.28 -40.89 -2.43
C VAL A 302 -13.76 -39.75 -1.55
N SER A 303 -14.55 -39.30 -0.56
CA SER A 303 -14.13 -38.28 0.42
C SER A 303 -13.06 -38.75 1.41
N THR A 304 -12.79 -40.05 1.47
CA THR A 304 -11.81 -40.67 2.39
C THR A 304 -10.62 -41.28 1.67
N VAL A 305 -10.43 -40.95 0.39
CA VAL A 305 -9.24 -41.35 -0.38
C VAL A 305 -7.97 -40.88 0.36
N ALA A 306 -7.03 -41.79 0.55
CA ALA A 306 -5.78 -41.54 1.28
C ALA A 306 -5.05 -40.30 0.70
N GLY A 307 -4.63 -39.39 1.58
CA GLY A 307 -3.99 -38.11 1.22
C GLY A 307 -4.96 -36.95 1.00
N LEU A 308 -6.25 -37.20 0.68
CA LEU A 308 -7.27 -36.15 0.56
C LEU A 308 -7.58 -35.53 1.93
N THR A 309 -7.73 -36.37 2.97
CA THR A 309 -8.00 -35.93 4.36
C THR A 309 -6.87 -35.08 4.92
N ASP A 310 -5.63 -35.44 4.59
CA ASP A 310 -4.43 -34.71 5.04
C ASP A 310 -4.27 -33.37 4.30
N PHE A 311 -4.79 -33.29 3.06
CA PHE A 311 -4.81 -32.06 2.26
C PHE A 311 -5.89 -31.08 2.74
N ILE A 312 -7.08 -31.58 3.09
CA ILE A 312 -8.18 -30.76 3.65
C ILE A 312 -7.73 -30.01 4.91
N GLY A 313 -6.87 -30.61 5.74
CA GLY A 313 -6.35 -29.98 6.95
C GLY A 313 -5.21 -28.97 6.76
N LYS A 314 -4.58 -28.92 5.57
CA LYS A 314 -3.36 -28.13 5.32
C LYS A 314 -3.52 -26.98 4.32
N PHE A 315 -4.59 -26.98 3.52
CA PHE A 315 -4.81 -25.97 2.48
C PHE A 315 -6.08 -25.16 2.74
N PHE A 316 -6.03 -23.88 2.40
CA PHE A 316 -7.17 -22.95 2.44
C PHE A 316 -8.24 -23.22 1.35
N ARG A 317 -8.07 -24.28 0.54
CA ARG A 317 -8.98 -24.69 -0.53
C ARG A 317 -9.41 -26.13 -0.33
N ASN A 318 -10.68 -26.42 -0.58
CA ASN A 318 -11.16 -27.79 -0.64
C ASN A 318 -10.59 -28.50 -1.89
N PRO A 319 -9.84 -29.62 -1.74
CA PRO A 319 -9.21 -30.33 -2.86
C PRO A 319 -10.19 -30.92 -3.87
N LEU A 320 -11.48 -30.96 -3.54
CA LEU A 320 -12.54 -31.46 -4.41
C LEU A 320 -13.27 -30.34 -5.16
N ASP A 321 -12.90 -29.08 -4.93
CA ASP A 321 -13.43 -27.96 -5.70
C ASP A 321 -12.81 -27.96 -7.09
N TYR A 322 -13.62 -28.31 -8.09
CA TYR A 322 -13.23 -28.31 -9.49
C TYR A 322 -13.49 -26.96 -10.16
N ILE A 323 -14.33 -26.10 -9.57
CA ILE A 323 -14.38 -24.68 -9.91
C ILE A 323 -13.93 -23.89 -8.69
N ASP A 324 -12.78 -23.23 -8.82
CA ASP A 324 -12.25 -22.34 -7.80
C ASP A 324 -12.30 -20.88 -8.25
N LEU A 325 -12.31 -19.99 -7.27
CA LEU A 325 -12.43 -18.54 -7.43
C LEU A 325 -11.23 -17.88 -6.75
N ALA A 326 -10.52 -17.03 -7.47
CA ALA A 326 -9.36 -16.34 -6.95
C ALA A 326 -9.30 -14.89 -7.42
N ASP A 327 -8.80 -14.00 -6.57
CA ASP A 327 -8.40 -12.65 -6.95
C ASP A 327 -6.91 -12.67 -7.32
N ILE A 328 -6.53 -11.83 -8.27
CA ILE A 328 -5.14 -11.37 -8.38
C ILE A 328 -4.75 -10.71 -7.06
N ASP A 329 -3.64 -11.13 -6.44
CA ASP A 329 -3.13 -10.50 -5.21
C ASP A 329 -2.38 -9.20 -5.55
N SER A 330 -3.11 -8.19 -6.06
CA SER A 330 -2.51 -6.92 -6.48
C SER A 330 -2.08 -6.05 -5.31
N SER A 331 -2.55 -6.32 -4.09
CA SER A 331 -2.32 -5.50 -2.88
C SER A 331 -0.85 -5.30 -2.48
N LYS A 332 0.06 -6.10 -3.05
CA LYS A 332 1.50 -6.07 -2.77
C LYS A 332 2.34 -5.71 -3.98
N LEU A 333 1.72 -5.30 -5.08
CA LEU A 333 2.42 -4.92 -6.29
C LEU A 333 2.98 -3.51 -6.17
N GLU A 334 4.15 -3.33 -6.77
CA GLU A 334 4.85 -2.04 -6.88
C GLU A 334 4.41 -1.29 -8.15
N GLU A 335 4.70 0.01 -8.21
CA GLU A 335 4.26 0.95 -9.25
C GLU A 335 4.47 0.43 -10.68
N GLN A 336 5.68 -0.07 -10.99
CA GLN A 336 6.08 -0.56 -12.31
C GLN A 336 5.34 -1.82 -12.78
N LYS A 337 4.56 -2.47 -11.91
CA LYS A 337 3.75 -3.65 -12.27
C LYS A 337 2.38 -3.24 -12.84
N PHE A 338 1.96 -1.99 -12.67
CA PHE A 338 0.73 -1.45 -13.23
C PHE A 338 0.98 -0.77 -14.59
N ASN A 339 0.00 -0.89 -15.49
CA ASN A 339 -0.06 -0.16 -16.75
C ASN A 339 -1.05 1.01 -16.61
N TYR A 340 -0.53 2.17 -16.23
CA TYR A 340 -1.30 3.39 -16.01
C TYR A 340 -1.98 3.96 -17.28
N GLU A 341 -1.66 3.44 -18.46
CA GLU A 341 -2.32 3.83 -19.73
C GLU A 341 -3.61 3.06 -19.97
N LYS A 342 -3.85 1.95 -19.24
CA LYS A 342 -4.95 1.03 -19.51
C LYS A 342 -5.79 0.79 -18.27
N GLN A 343 -6.91 1.50 -18.17
CA GLN A 343 -7.95 1.23 -17.18
C GLN A 343 -8.74 -0.04 -17.55
N ILE A 344 -9.09 -0.84 -16.55
CA ILE A 344 -9.92 -2.04 -16.64
C ILE A 344 -11.06 -1.98 -15.64
N GLY A 345 -12.12 -2.74 -15.94
CA GLY A 345 -13.36 -2.77 -15.19
C GLY A 345 -14.55 -2.26 -15.98
N GLU A 346 -15.74 -2.69 -15.61
CA GLU A 346 -16.99 -2.29 -16.27
C GLU A 346 -17.74 -1.22 -15.46
N GLY A 347 -17.32 -0.95 -14.22
CA GLY A 347 -17.87 0.08 -13.35
C GLY A 347 -18.98 -0.38 -12.40
N TYR A 348 -19.42 -1.64 -12.47
CA TYR A 348 -20.57 -2.14 -11.72
C TYR A 348 -20.21 -2.96 -10.49
N HIS A 349 -19.23 -3.84 -10.61
CA HIS A 349 -18.77 -4.72 -9.53
C HIS A 349 -17.32 -4.42 -9.19
N PHE A 350 -16.93 -4.62 -7.94
CA PHE A 350 -15.53 -4.49 -7.53
C PHE A 350 -14.60 -5.59 -8.05
N ARG A 351 -15.16 -6.56 -8.77
CA ARG A 351 -14.41 -7.60 -9.46
C ARG A 351 -14.75 -7.66 -10.94
N SER A 352 -13.70 -7.75 -11.74
CA SER A 352 -13.78 -7.96 -13.19
C SER A 352 -13.10 -9.26 -13.57
N PHE A 353 -13.69 -10.01 -14.50
CA PHE A 353 -13.12 -11.28 -14.93
C PHE A 353 -11.80 -11.05 -15.66
N TYR A 354 -10.76 -11.76 -15.23
CA TYR A 354 -9.45 -11.70 -15.87
C TYR A 354 -9.27 -12.89 -16.81
N GLU A 355 -9.20 -14.09 -16.25
CA GLU A 355 -8.96 -15.30 -17.02
C GLU A 355 -9.48 -16.55 -16.32
N ARG A 356 -9.57 -17.63 -17.10
CA ARG A 356 -9.83 -18.97 -16.59
C ARG A 356 -8.60 -19.82 -16.83
N LYS A 357 -7.98 -20.30 -15.74
CA LYS A 357 -6.88 -21.26 -15.80
C LYS A 357 -7.38 -22.67 -15.63
N LEU A 358 -6.79 -23.59 -16.39
CA LEU A 358 -6.88 -25.01 -16.09
C LEU A 358 -6.14 -25.27 -14.79
N ASP A 359 -6.81 -25.94 -13.85
CA ASP A 359 -6.28 -26.22 -12.52
C ASP A 359 -6.76 -27.61 -12.07
N PRO A 360 -6.07 -28.68 -12.53
CA PRO A 360 -6.51 -30.06 -12.32
C PRO A 360 -6.67 -30.42 -10.83
N LEU A 361 -7.60 -31.32 -10.53
CA LEU A 361 -7.82 -31.79 -9.16
C LEU A 361 -6.57 -32.50 -8.61
N PRO A 362 -6.06 -32.14 -7.42
CA PRO A 362 -4.82 -32.71 -6.86
C PRO A 362 -4.80 -34.24 -6.69
N PHE A 363 -5.98 -34.87 -6.61
CA PHE A 363 -6.14 -36.33 -6.45
C PHE A 363 -6.97 -36.97 -7.55
N LYS A 364 -6.98 -36.35 -8.74
CA LYS A 364 -7.76 -36.78 -9.90
C LYS A 364 -7.70 -38.29 -10.12
N ASP A 365 -6.52 -38.86 -10.27
CA ASP A 365 -6.36 -40.28 -10.63
C ASP A 365 -6.86 -41.21 -9.53
N ALA A 366 -6.64 -40.86 -8.26
CA ALA A 366 -7.11 -41.63 -7.12
C ALA A 366 -8.64 -41.59 -6.99
N ILE A 367 -9.25 -40.41 -7.23
CA ILE A 367 -10.71 -40.23 -7.29
C ILE A 367 -11.29 -41.08 -8.43
N VAL A 368 -10.75 -40.94 -9.64
CA VAL A 368 -11.19 -41.70 -10.83
C VAL A 368 -11.08 -43.21 -10.58
N LYS A 369 -9.96 -43.67 -10.00
CA LYS A 369 -9.75 -45.09 -9.67
C LYS A 369 -10.78 -45.59 -8.65
N LYS A 370 -11.08 -44.79 -7.62
CA LYS A 370 -12.07 -45.13 -6.61
C LYS A 370 -13.48 -45.23 -7.19
N ILE A 371 -13.87 -44.26 -8.02
CA ILE A 371 -15.15 -44.27 -8.74
C ILE A 371 -15.26 -45.52 -9.62
N LYS A 372 -14.22 -45.82 -10.42
CA LYS A 372 -14.18 -47.04 -11.26
C LYS A 372 -14.34 -48.32 -10.43
N TYR A 373 -13.64 -48.41 -9.30
CA TYR A 373 -13.74 -49.55 -8.39
C TYR A 373 -15.17 -49.73 -7.85
N ASN A 374 -15.80 -48.67 -7.37
CA ASN A 374 -17.16 -48.72 -6.83
C ASN A 374 -18.17 -49.13 -7.92
N LEU A 375 -18.05 -48.58 -9.12
CA LEU A 375 -18.91 -48.92 -10.25
C LEU A 375 -18.74 -50.37 -10.72
N LYS A 376 -17.52 -50.91 -10.66
CA LYS A 376 -17.26 -52.31 -10.99
C LYS A 376 -17.83 -53.27 -9.94
N LYS A 377 -17.76 -52.90 -8.66
CA LYS A 377 -18.37 -53.68 -7.56
C LYS A 377 -19.90 -53.76 -7.70
N GLU A 378 -20.55 -52.69 -8.14
CA GLU A 378 -22.00 -52.68 -8.40
C GLU A 378 -22.39 -53.51 -9.62
N LEU A 379 -21.52 -53.56 -10.63
CA LEU A 379 -21.71 -54.41 -11.80
C LEU A 379 -21.74 -55.90 -11.44
N ASP A 380 -20.89 -56.34 -10.52
CA ASP A 380 -20.82 -57.75 -10.09
C ASP A 380 -22.05 -58.18 -9.25
N LYS A 381 -22.83 -57.21 -8.73
CA LYS A 381 -24.04 -57.46 -7.94
C LYS A 381 -25.35 -57.37 -8.75
N ALA A 382 -25.32 -56.76 -9.93
CA ALA A 382 -26.53 -56.47 -10.71
C ALA A 382 -26.69 -57.45 -11.88
N ALA A 383 -27.67 -58.36 -11.81
CA ALA A 383 -28.16 -59.04 -13.01
C ALA A 383 -28.73 -57.98 -13.98
N LEU A 384 -28.20 -57.93 -15.20
CA LEU A 384 -28.66 -56.98 -16.23
C LEU A 384 -30.16 -57.19 -16.50
N PRO A 385 -31.03 -56.17 -16.35
CA PRO A 385 -32.41 -56.27 -16.77
C PRO A 385 -32.42 -56.39 -18.30
N THR A 386 -32.96 -57.49 -18.81
CA THR A 386 -32.75 -57.91 -20.19
C THR A 386 -33.43 -57.05 -21.25
N ASN A 387 -34.43 -56.22 -20.97
CA ASN A 387 -35.27 -55.70 -22.08
C ASN A 387 -35.68 -54.22 -22.10
N THR A 388 -35.38 -53.36 -21.10
CA THR A 388 -35.95 -51.98 -21.09
C THR A 388 -34.95 -50.85 -21.30
N LEU A 389 -33.66 -51.03 -20.96
CA LEU A 389 -32.63 -49.97 -21.05
C LEU A 389 -31.64 -50.13 -22.21
N SER A 390 -31.80 -51.17 -23.04
CA SER A 390 -30.98 -51.44 -24.22
C SER A 390 -31.00 -50.26 -25.21
N TYR A 391 -32.16 -49.66 -25.43
CA TYR A 391 -32.33 -48.62 -26.45
C TYR A 391 -31.65 -47.29 -26.10
N ILE A 392 -31.82 -46.81 -24.88
CA ILE A 392 -31.19 -45.55 -24.42
C ILE A 392 -29.68 -45.75 -24.27
N GLY A 393 -29.25 -46.88 -23.68
CA GLY A 393 -27.84 -47.23 -23.55
C GLY A 393 -27.11 -47.33 -24.89
N LYS A 394 -27.77 -47.88 -25.92
CA LYS A 394 -27.24 -47.96 -27.30
C LYS A 394 -27.12 -46.61 -27.98
N LYS A 395 -28.02 -45.67 -27.67
CA LYS A 395 -28.03 -44.31 -28.24
C LYS A 395 -26.93 -43.40 -27.68
N ILE A 396 -26.46 -43.66 -26.46
CA ILE A 396 -25.35 -42.93 -25.81
C ILE A 396 -24.04 -43.74 -25.77
N GLY A 397 -23.93 -44.83 -26.55
CA GLY A 397 -22.67 -45.58 -26.72
C GLY A 397 -22.30 -46.58 -25.61
N LEU A 398 -23.22 -46.94 -24.72
CA LEU A 398 -22.99 -47.85 -23.57
C LEU A 398 -23.09 -49.35 -23.93
N THR A 399 -23.02 -49.74 -25.21
CA THR A 399 -23.37 -51.11 -25.66
C THR A 399 -22.25 -52.15 -25.70
N ASN A 400 -21.00 -51.77 -25.50
CA ASN A 400 -19.89 -52.74 -25.58
C ASN A 400 -19.15 -52.80 -24.24
N THR A 401 -19.28 -53.93 -23.53
CA THR A 401 -18.62 -54.26 -22.25
C THR A 401 -18.79 -53.19 -21.17
N SER A 402 -19.55 -53.52 -20.12
CA SER A 402 -19.77 -52.68 -18.94
C SER A 402 -18.50 -51.98 -18.40
N GLU A 403 -17.32 -52.60 -18.53
CA GLU A 403 -16.04 -51.98 -18.17
C GLU A 403 -15.68 -50.74 -19.01
N LYS A 404 -15.88 -50.74 -20.33
CA LYS A 404 -15.61 -49.56 -21.19
C LYS A 404 -16.59 -48.43 -20.90
N ALA A 405 -17.84 -48.75 -20.59
CA ALA A 405 -18.84 -47.79 -20.17
C ALA A 405 -18.52 -47.15 -18.81
N ILE A 406 -18.05 -47.94 -17.85
CA ILE A 406 -17.60 -47.47 -16.53
C ILE A 406 -16.36 -46.58 -16.68
N ASP A 407 -15.41 -47.00 -17.51
CA ASP A 407 -14.18 -46.26 -17.77
C ASP A 407 -14.49 -44.90 -18.44
N LEU A 408 -15.32 -44.91 -19.50
CA LEU A 408 -15.75 -43.71 -20.19
C LEU A 408 -16.53 -42.77 -19.26
N PHE A 409 -17.42 -43.29 -18.41
CA PHE A 409 -18.17 -42.50 -17.44
C PHE A 409 -17.27 -41.86 -16.37
N ALA A 410 -16.39 -42.64 -15.74
CA ALA A 410 -15.51 -42.14 -14.69
C ALA A 410 -14.50 -41.10 -15.22
N ASN A 411 -13.94 -41.32 -16.41
CA ASN A 411 -13.07 -40.34 -17.05
C ASN A 411 -13.89 -39.12 -17.51
N SER A 412 -15.07 -39.31 -18.13
CA SER A 412 -15.89 -38.19 -18.63
C SER A 412 -16.36 -37.26 -17.51
N LEU A 413 -16.75 -37.81 -16.36
CA LEU A 413 -17.14 -37.01 -15.20
C LEU A 413 -16.01 -36.10 -14.76
N VAL A 414 -14.79 -36.62 -14.61
CA VAL A 414 -13.68 -35.86 -14.04
C VAL A 414 -13.00 -34.97 -15.09
N ASP A 415 -12.89 -35.43 -16.34
CA ASP A 415 -12.13 -34.76 -17.39
C ASP A 415 -12.93 -33.74 -18.19
N TYR A 416 -14.26 -33.89 -18.25
CA TYR A 416 -15.10 -33.04 -19.10
C TYR A 416 -16.19 -32.31 -18.33
N ILE A 417 -16.82 -32.93 -17.33
CA ILE A 417 -17.90 -32.29 -16.56
C ILE A 417 -17.31 -31.51 -15.38
N PHE A 418 -16.50 -32.19 -14.57
CA PHE A 418 -15.85 -31.68 -13.37
C PHE A 418 -14.38 -31.35 -13.61
N TYR A 419 -14.04 -30.91 -14.83
CA TYR A 419 -12.68 -30.52 -15.15
C TYR A 419 -12.28 -29.32 -14.27
N GLY A 420 -11.13 -29.49 -13.63
CA GLY A 420 -10.58 -28.54 -12.68
C GLY A 420 -10.21 -27.22 -13.36
N ARG A 421 -10.75 -26.12 -12.85
CA ARG A 421 -10.51 -24.77 -13.35
C ARG A 421 -10.57 -23.74 -12.24
N LYS A 422 -9.74 -22.70 -12.38
CA LYS A 422 -9.68 -21.53 -11.52
C LYS A 422 -10.11 -20.31 -12.32
N ASN A 423 -11.18 -19.65 -11.91
CA ASN A 423 -11.57 -18.36 -12.47
C ASN A 423 -10.90 -17.26 -11.64
N VAL A 424 -10.13 -16.44 -12.33
CA VAL A 424 -9.33 -15.38 -11.73
C VAL A 424 -9.98 -14.04 -12.04
N PHE A 425 -10.02 -13.16 -11.04
CA PHE A 425 -10.60 -11.82 -11.14
C PHE A 425 -9.58 -10.76 -10.77
N TYR A 426 -9.70 -9.59 -11.41
CA TYR A 426 -9.17 -8.36 -10.85
C TYR A 426 -10.07 -7.95 -9.69
N ASN A 427 -9.49 -7.65 -8.54
CA ASN A 427 -10.19 -7.03 -7.42
C ASN A 427 -9.68 -5.60 -7.31
N HIS A 428 -10.51 -4.65 -7.74
CA HIS A 428 -10.10 -3.26 -7.91
C HIS A 428 -9.70 -2.59 -6.58
N ASN A 429 -10.28 -3.04 -5.46
CA ASN A 429 -9.91 -2.58 -4.13
C ASN A 429 -8.49 -3.00 -3.73
N LEU A 430 -8.03 -4.19 -4.13
CA LEU A 430 -6.65 -4.61 -3.88
C LEU A 430 -5.65 -3.75 -4.67
N SER A 431 -6.01 -3.32 -5.87
CA SER A 431 -5.17 -2.41 -6.66
C SER A 431 -5.13 -1.00 -6.06
N ALA A 432 -6.26 -0.49 -5.56
CA ALA A 432 -6.29 0.77 -4.82
C ALA A 432 -5.43 0.70 -3.53
N GLN A 433 -5.42 -0.45 -2.83
CA GLN A 433 -4.53 -0.66 -1.68
C GLN A 433 -3.06 -0.61 -2.05
N ALA A 434 -2.70 -1.20 -3.19
CA ALA A 434 -1.34 -1.15 -3.68
C ALA A 434 -0.91 0.30 -3.96
N GLU A 435 -1.76 1.11 -4.60
CA GLU A 435 -1.45 2.51 -4.87
C GLU A 435 -1.34 3.36 -3.60
N ALA A 436 -2.19 3.12 -2.60
CA ALA A 436 -2.05 3.76 -1.28
C ALA A 436 -0.72 3.38 -0.61
N LYS A 437 -0.33 2.11 -0.69
CA LYS A 437 0.96 1.62 -0.18
C LYS A 437 2.14 2.27 -0.89
N ILE A 438 2.08 2.39 -2.22
CA ILE A 438 3.11 3.10 -3.01
C ILE A 438 3.23 4.57 -2.57
N ALA A 439 2.09 5.24 -2.32
CA ALA A 439 2.11 6.61 -1.79
C ALA A 439 2.82 6.68 -0.43
N THR A 440 2.49 5.77 0.49
CA THR A 440 3.14 5.71 1.82
C THR A 440 4.64 5.43 1.73
N GLU A 441 5.07 4.50 0.86
CA GLU A 441 6.50 4.19 0.64
C GLU A 441 7.28 5.38 0.06
N LYS A 442 6.58 6.36 -0.53
CA LYS A 442 7.16 7.63 -1.00
C LYS A 442 7.02 8.78 0.00
N GLY A 443 6.72 8.48 1.26
CA GLY A 443 6.62 9.45 2.35
C GLY A 443 5.33 10.27 2.36
N ILE A 444 4.28 9.82 1.66
CA ILE A 444 2.96 10.46 1.67
C ILE A 444 2.05 9.76 2.67
N HIS A 445 1.58 10.49 3.67
CA HIS A 445 0.68 9.95 4.70
C HIS A 445 -0.71 9.72 4.12
N PHE A 446 -1.25 8.52 4.30
CA PHE A 446 -2.57 8.17 3.77
C PHE A 446 -3.58 7.96 4.89
N TYR A 447 -4.75 8.57 4.75
CA TYR A 447 -5.86 8.44 5.69
C TYR A 447 -7.14 8.09 4.94
N ALA A 448 -7.89 7.12 5.46
CA ALA A 448 -9.27 6.89 5.02
C ALA A 448 -10.25 7.42 6.09
N VAL A 449 -11.38 7.97 5.65
CA VAL A 449 -12.45 8.46 6.53
C VAL A 449 -13.68 7.59 6.32
N ASP A 450 -14.27 7.10 7.41
CA ASP A 450 -15.54 6.40 7.35
C ASP A 450 -16.68 7.40 7.13
N VAL A 451 -17.29 7.33 5.95
CA VAL A 451 -18.45 8.13 5.51
C VAL A 451 -19.77 7.40 5.73
N THR A 452 -19.74 6.18 6.25
CA THR A 452 -20.89 5.28 6.26
C THR A 452 -21.37 4.92 7.67
N LYS A 453 -20.78 5.50 8.72
CA LYS A 453 -20.85 5.17 10.17
C LYS A 453 -22.19 4.68 10.75
N ASP A 454 -23.34 4.98 10.13
CA ASP A 454 -24.67 4.76 10.71
C ASP A 454 -25.40 3.47 10.26
N LYS A 455 -24.85 2.66 9.35
CA LYS A 455 -25.50 1.40 8.90
C LYS A 455 -24.67 0.16 9.25
N ALA A 456 -25.17 -0.75 10.08
CA ALA A 456 -24.49 -2.01 10.39
C ALA A 456 -24.91 -3.10 9.38
N GLY A 457 -23.96 -3.66 8.62
CA GLY A 457 -24.20 -4.76 7.66
C GLY A 457 -22.91 -5.49 7.27
N GLU A 458 -23.01 -6.78 6.90
CA GLU A 458 -21.84 -7.65 6.63
C GLU A 458 -21.03 -7.24 5.39
N GLU A 459 -21.68 -6.81 4.29
CA GLU A 459 -20.97 -6.35 3.08
C GLU A 459 -20.19 -5.05 3.30
N LYS A 460 -20.70 -4.19 4.19
CA LYS A 460 -20.04 -2.94 4.58
C LYS A 460 -18.73 -3.18 5.35
N ASN A 461 -18.73 -4.17 6.26
CA ASN A 461 -17.51 -4.56 6.99
C ASN A 461 -16.37 -4.94 6.04
N LYS A 462 -16.68 -5.51 4.86
CA LYS A 462 -15.68 -5.90 3.87
C LYS A 462 -15.02 -4.69 3.19
N PHE A 463 -15.78 -3.67 2.83
CA PHE A 463 -15.23 -2.45 2.20
C PHE A 463 -14.51 -1.56 3.20
N ASP A 464 -14.99 -1.51 4.44
CA ASP A 464 -14.29 -0.85 5.55
C ASP A 464 -12.91 -1.47 5.78
N ASP A 465 -12.81 -2.80 5.73
CA ASP A 465 -11.54 -3.51 5.85
C ASP A 465 -10.57 -3.17 4.69
N TYR A 466 -11.10 -2.88 3.49
CA TYR A 466 -10.25 -2.42 2.39
C TYR A 466 -9.69 -1.03 2.67
N LEU A 467 -10.55 -0.08 3.05
CA LEU A 467 -10.18 1.30 3.35
C LEU A 467 -9.24 1.41 4.56
N LYS A 468 -9.52 0.69 5.64
CA LYS A 468 -8.69 0.65 6.84
C LYS A 468 -7.25 0.24 6.52
N LYS A 469 -7.07 -0.76 5.65
CA LYS A 469 -5.74 -1.21 5.21
C LYS A 469 -5.00 -0.20 4.34
N MET A 470 -5.68 0.81 3.78
CA MET A 470 -5.05 1.95 3.12
C MET A 470 -4.62 3.02 4.13
N SER A 471 -5.27 3.08 5.29
CA SER A 471 -5.16 4.16 6.28
C SER A 471 -4.05 3.92 7.31
N GLY A 472 -2.81 4.29 6.97
CA GLY A 472 -1.64 4.40 7.85
C GLY A 472 -1.30 3.18 8.71
N ASP A 473 -0.29 3.33 9.59
CA ASP A 473 0.34 2.24 10.36
C ASP A 473 -0.59 1.48 11.32
N LYS A 474 -1.70 2.12 11.72
CA LYS A 474 -2.65 1.54 12.70
C LYS A 474 -3.82 0.83 12.03
N GLY A 475 -4.02 1.00 10.72
CA GLY A 475 -5.14 0.40 10.01
C GLY A 475 -6.51 0.89 10.51
N GLU A 476 -6.60 2.15 10.91
CA GLU A 476 -7.79 2.76 11.51
C GLU A 476 -8.27 3.95 10.67
N PHE A 477 -9.58 4.18 10.67
CA PHE A 477 -10.15 5.37 10.04
C PHE A 477 -9.70 6.64 10.76
N LEU A 478 -9.49 7.70 9.98
CA LEU A 478 -9.29 9.05 10.49
C LEU A 478 -10.57 9.56 11.12
N ASN A 479 -10.52 9.81 12.43
CA ASN A 479 -11.55 10.56 13.12
C ASN A 479 -11.39 12.06 12.84
N ILE A 480 -12.44 12.69 12.31
CA ILE A 480 -12.49 14.13 12.07
C ILE A 480 -13.19 14.78 13.27
N ASP A 481 -12.42 14.93 14.35
CA ASP A 481 -12.78 15.68 15.55
C ASP A 481 -12.03 17.03 15.60
N GLU A 482 -12.22 17.81 16.65
CA GLU A 482 -11.59 19.13 16.83
C GLU A 482 -10.05 19.06 16.88
N ASN A 483 -9.46 17.88 17.10
CA ASN A 483 -8.01 17.72 17.18
C ASN A 483 -7.41 17.11 15.90
N VAL A 484 -8.19 16.98 14.82
CA VAL A 484 -7.74 16.34 13.58
C VAL A 484 -6.49 17.02 13.00
N ALA A 485 -6.36 18.34 13.17
CA ALA A 485 -5.19 19.09 12.72
C ALA A 485 -3.87 18.66 13.38
N GLU A 486 -3.89 18.12 14.62
CA GLU A 486 -2.68 17.59 15.26
C GLU A 486 -2.06 16.42 14.49
N LYS A 487 -2.84 15.69 13.69
CA LYS A 487 -2.34 14.57 12.87
C LYS A 487 -1.56 15.02 11.63
N PHE A 488 -1.68 16.29 11.26
CA PHE A 488 -1.04 16.89 10.10
C PHE A 488 0.05 17.89 10.50
N LYS A 489 0.26 18.11 11.80
CA LYS A 489 1.36 18.92 12.32
C LYS A 489 2.66 18.15 12.21
N ASP A 490 3.67 18.79 11.63
CA ASP A 490 5.05 18.38 11.86
C ASP A 490 5.42 18.77 13.27
N VAL A 491 5.64 17.76 14.11
CA VAL A 491 6.20 17.98 15.42
C VAL A 491 7.43 17.15 15.53
N LEU A 492 8.58 17.82 15.62
CA LEU A 492 9.77 17.22 16.18
C LEU A 492 9.47 16.81 17.62
N THR A 493 9.04 15.56 17.81
CA THR A 493 8.55 15.07 19.11
C THR A 493 9.69 14.76 20.06
N LYS A 494 10.89 14.48 19.51
CA LYS A 494 12.06 14.12 20.29
C LYS A 494 13.36 14.38 19.52
N VAL A 495 14.38 14.84 20.25
CA VAL A 495 15.77 14.86 19.79
C VAL A 495 16.63 14.15 20.80
N SER A 496 17.39 13.14 20.37
CA SER A 496 18.37 12.46 21.21
C SER A 496 19.78 12.69 20.69
N LEU A 497 20.59 13.42 21.46
CA LEU A 497 22.00 13.63 21.17
C LEU A 497 22.84 12.70 22.05
N VAL A 498 23.70 11.91 21.42
CA VAL A 498 24.61 10.99 22.12
C VAL A 498 26.05 11.45 21.92
N ASP A 499 26.71 11.76 23.03
CA ASP A 499 28.12 12.15 23.06
C ASP A 499 28.95 11.05 23.74
N SER A 500 29.96 10.54 23.04
CA SER A 500 30.81 9.43 23.51
C SER A 500 32.19 9.93 23.95
N LEU A 501 32.51 9.72 25.22
CA LEU A 501 33.77 10.15 25.83
C LEU A 501 34.86 9.09 25.66
N GLU A 502 36.12 9.51 25.53
CA GLU A 502 37.24 8.56 25.62
C GLU A 502 37.43 8.07 27.06
N ASN A 503 38.01 6.88 27.19
CA ASN A 503 38.22 6.19 28.46
C ASN A 503 39.25 6.86 29.39
N ASP A 504 40.10 7.76 28.87
CA ASP A 504 41.11 8.51 29.62
C ASP A 504 40.63 9.88 30.13
N VAL A 505 39.38 10.23 29.84
CA VAL A 505 38.71 11.46 30.29
C VAL A 505 37.68 11.16 31.37
N GLU A 506 37.50 12.08 32.31
CA GLU A 506 36.45 12.03 33.33
C GLU A 506 35.77 13.40 33.50
N PHE A 507 34.61 13.42 34.17
CA PHE A 507 33.91 14.66 34.47
C PHE A 507 34.63 15.45 35.57
N ALA A 508 35.01 16.69 35.26
CA ALA A 508 35.30 17.72 36.26
C ALA A 508 33.99 18.30 36.82
N LYS A 509 32.99 18.48 35.95
CA LYS A 509 31.61 18.86 36.32
C LYS A 509 30.63 18.11 35.42
N LYS A 510 29.69 17.40 36.03
CA LYS A 510 28.62 16.69 35.29
C LYS A 510 27.63 17.69 34.68
N PRO A 511 26.96 17.32 33.57
CA PRO A 511 25.85 18.10 33.03
C PRO A 511 24.74 18.25 34.07
N ASP A 512 24.19 19.46 34.18
CA ASP A 512 23.11 19.80 35.10
C ASP A 512 21.77 19.87 34.35
N SER A 513 21.18 18.71 34.09
CA SER A 513 19.87 18.59 33.44
C SER A 513 19.23 17.25 33.77
N SER A 514 17.96 17.27 34.17
CA SER A 514 17.15 16.06 34.41
C SER A 514 16.92 15.23 33.14
N LYS A 515 17.14 15.83 31.97
CA LYS A 515 16.96 15.22 30.64
C LYS A 515 18.23 14.56 30.10
N VAL A 516 19.27 14.48 30.92
CA VAL A 516 20.56 13.88 30.56
C VAL A 516 20.76 12.56 31.29
N LYS A 517 21.07 11.52 30.53
CA LYS A 517 21.46 10.21 31.04
C LYS A 517 22.93 9.97 30.78
N ILE A 518 23.69 9.64 31.83
CA ILE A 518 25.08 9.23 31.73
C ILE A 518 25.14 7.72 31.90
N THR A 519 25.63 7.01 30.89
CA THR A 519 25.89 5.58 30.98
C THR A 519 27.41 5.39 31.09
N ASN A 520 27.85 4.94 32.26
CA ASN A 520 29.25 4.57 32.47
C ASN A 520 29.47 3.18 31.88
N GLY A 521 30.56 3.00 31.12
CA GLY A 521 30.97 1.66 30.71
C GLY A 521 31.27 0.80 31.92
N THR A 522 30.58 -0.33 32.06
CA THR A 522 30.87 -1.32 33.11
C THR A 522 31.88 -2.33 32.59
N SER A 523 33.07 -2.33 33.19
CA SER A 523 33.91 -3.53 33.19
C SER A 523 33.34 -4.52 34.20
N SER A 524 32.30 -5.27 33.82
CA SER A 524 31.88 -6.42 34.64
C SER A 524 32.97 -7.50 34.48
N LEU A 525 33.52 -7.95 35.61
CA LEU A 525 34.69 -8.82 35.72
C LEU A 525 34.51 -10.25 35.16
N LEU A 526 33.42 -10.53 34.43
CA LEU A 526 32.93 -11.89 34.20
C LEU A 526 32.87 -12.29 32.72
N TRP A 527 32.98 -11.35 31.76
CA TRP A 527 32.84 -11.64 30.31
C TRP A 527 33.73 -10.75 29.41
N SER A 528 35.00 -10.50 29.80
CA SER A 528 35.87 -9.50 29.14
C SER A 528 36.52 -9.92 27.81
N PHE A 529 35.78 -10.54 26.88
CA PHE A 529 36.32 -10.80 25.53
C PHE A 529 35.70 -9.97 24.41
N PHE A 530 34.54 -9.31 24.61
CA PHE A 530 33.95 -8.46 23.57
C PHE A 530 33.13 -7.29 24.16
N SER A 531 33.78 -6.21 24.57
CA SER A 531 33.33 -4.80 24.45
C SER A 531 34.01 -3.88 25.47
N ASN A 532 34.76 -2.89 24.97
CA ASN A 532 35.27 -1.79 25.76
C ASN A 532 34.22 -0.66 25.67
N SER A 533 33.24 -0.65 26.58
CA SER A 533 32.14 0.33 26.49
C SER A 533 32.62 1.72 26.92
N LYS A 534 32.58 2.69 25.99
CA LYS A 534 32.88 4.11 26.27
C LYS A 534 31.77 4.71 27.14
N THR A 535 32.11 5.70 27.97
CA THR A 535 31.11 6.49 28.70
C THR A 535 30.32 7.34 27.72
N THR A 536 28.99 7.31 27.76
CA THR A 536 28.12 8.09 26.89
C THR A 536 27.25 9.08 27.68
N ILE A 537 27.12 10.30 27.16
CA ILE A 537 26.16 11.31 27.62
C ILE A 537 25.03 11.35 26.60
N THR A 538 23.82 11.02 27.02
CA THR A 538 22.63 11.11 26.18
C THR A 538 21.76 12.25 26.66
N TRP A 539 21.52 13.24 25.80
CA TRP A 539 20.61 14.34 26.04
C TRP A 539 19.32 14.12 25.26
N ASN A 540 18.21 13.93 25.97
CA ASN A 540 16.90 13.66 25.37
C ASN A 540 15.99 14.87 25.54
N LEU A 541 15.69 15.55 24.44
CA LEU A 541 14.74 16.66 24.40
C LEU A 541 13.39 16.16 23.90
N ASP A 542 12.31 16.67 24.49
CA ASP A 542 10.94 16.35 24.11
C ASP A 542 10.30 17.47 23.26
N LYS A 543 9.09 17.19 22.76
CA LYS A 543 8.24 18.10 21.99
C LYS A 543 8.16 19.48 22.64
N GLU A 544 7.91 19.52 23.95
CA GLU A 544 7.66 20.74 24.70
C GLU A 544 8.92 21.62 24.77
N ASP A 545 10.10 21.05 24.98
CA ASP A 545 11.36 21.80 24.96
C ASP A 545 11.61 22.47 23.61
N LEU A 546 11.39 21.72 22.53
CA LEU A 546 11.71 22.14 21.17
C LEU A 546 10.76 23.23 20.69
N ILE A 547 9.46 23.09 20.99
CA ILE A 547 8.45 24.12 20.74
C ILE A 547 8.78 25.38 21.53
N LYS A 548 9.06 25.24 22.84
CA LYS A 548 9.37 26.40 23.69
C LYS A 548 10.62 27.13 23.22
N ALA A 549 11.67 26.40 22.86
CA ALA A 549 12.92 26.97 22.35
C ALA A 549 12.69 27.74 21.04
N TYR A 550 11.92 27.17 20.10
CA TYR A 550 11.55 27.83 18.86
C TYR A 550 10.71 29.10 19.11
N GLN A 551 9.62 29.00 19.88
CA GLN A 551 8.72 30.12 20.17
C GLN A 551 9.40 31.27 20.90
N THR A 552 10.37 30.96 21.77
CA THR A 552 11.11 31.97 22.53
C THR A 552 12.36 32.46 21.81
N ASN A 553 12.66 31.93 20.63
CA ASN A 553 13.88 32.17 19.86
C ASN A 553 15.15 32.00 20.73
N LYS A 554 15.17 30.96 21.58
CA LYS A 554 16.28 30.66 22.49
C LYS A 554 16.85 29.28 22.21
N PRO A 555 18.19 29.14 22.08
CA PRO A 555 18.82 27.84 21.93
C PRO A 555 18.63 26.98 23.18
N LEU A 556 18.45 25.68 22.98
CA LEU A 556 18.62 24.70 24.03
C LEU A 556 20.12 24.45 24.20
N SER A 557 20.63 24.44 25.43
CA SER A 557 22.06 24.29 25.69
C SER A 557 22.33 23.20 26.74
N LEU A 558 23.33 22.37 26.47
CA LEU A 558 23.89 21.41 27.40
C LEU A 558 25.37 21.72 27.61
N THR A 559 25.77 21.98 28.86
CA THR A 559 27.17 22.28 29.21
C THR A 559 27.67 21.31 30.28
N TYR A 560 28.89 20.81 30.09
CA TYR A 560 29.58 19.96 31.06
C TYR A 560 31.11 20.16 30.98
N GLN A 561 31.85 19.73 32.00
CA GLN A 561 33.31 19.90 32.04
C GLN A 561 34.02 18.57 32.15
N LEU A 562 35.06 18.42 31.34
CA LEU A 562 35.89 17.25 31.21
C LEU A 562 37.32 17.55 31.65
N GLN A 563 38.00 16.55 32.20
CA GLN A 563 39.43 16.62 32.49
C GLN A 563 40.09 15.27 32.24
N HIS A 564 41.37 15.29 31.92
CA HIS A 564 42.12 14.07 31.70
C HIS A 564 42.44 13.39 33.06
N LYS A 565 42.22 12.07 33.16
CA LYS A 565 42.37 11.31 34.42
C LYS A 565 43.77 11.42 35.05
N LYS A 566 44.81 11.66 34.25
CA LYS A 566 46.19 11.84 34.75
C LYS A 566 46.39 13.17 35.49
N ILE A 567 45.66 14.23 35.15
CA ILE A 567 45.84 15.57 35.74
C ILE A 567 45.37 15.59 37.21
N LYS A 568 44.29 14.88 37.54
CA LYS A 568 43.80 14.74 38.93
C LYS A 568 44.79 14.01 39.84
N ARG A 569 45.51 13.00 39.33
CA ARG A 569 46.50 12.25 40.12
C ARG A 569 47.66 13.13 40.58
N ILE A 570 48.07 14.12 39.78
CA ILE A 570 49.15 15.06 40.12
C ILE A 570 48.73 16.06 41.21
N LYS A 571 47.45 16.47 41.25
CA LYS A 571 46.91 17.31 42.33
C LYS A 571 46.78 16.54 43.66
N VAL A 572 46.43 15.26 43.62
CA VAL A 572 46.32 14.41 44.83
C VAL A 572 47.70 14.00 45.37
N SER A 573 48.70 13.78 44.50
CA SER A 573 50.07 13.43 44.91
C SER A 573 50.90 14.59 45.46
N LYS A 574 50.37 15.82 45.47
CA LYS A 574 51.03 17.00 46.06
C LYS A 574 50.65 17.27 47.52
N ASN A 575 49.78 16.44 48.11
CA ASN A 575 49.36 16.54 49.51
C ASN A 575 49.73 15.28 50.31
N TRP A 576 50.92 14.71 50.09
CA TRP A 576 51.58 13.77 51.01
C TRP A 576 52.96 14.31 51.38
#